data_AF-A0A7C6NLU8-F1
#
_entry.id   AF-A0A7C6NLU8-F1
#
_cell.length_a   1.000
_cell.length_b   1.000
_cell.length_c   1.000
_cell.angle_alpha   90.00
_cell.angle_beta   90.00
_cell.angle_gamma   90.00
#
_symmetry.space_group_name_H-M   'P 1'
#
loop_
_entity.id
_entity.type
_entity.pdbx_description
1 polymer ?
#
loop_
_entity_poly.entity_id
_entity_poly.type
_entity_poly.pdbx_seq_one_letter_code
_entity_poly.pdbx_strand_id
1 'polypeptide(L)'
;MKVITTREIVRETKKYFELAEKERVAVKRGKKYVNLIVTNDPDTKFVSEAWIKEFMSIPPEYRTNPFEVSPSGDLFFADRRNIEHIDKALAGQTKRLSKEEREELFTP
;
A
#
# COMPACT_ATOMS: atom_id res chain seq x y z
N MET A 1 21.58 3.61 9.18
CA MET A 1 20.29 3.44 9.87
C MET A 1 20.51 3.65 11.36
N LYS A 2 19.92 4.71 11.93
CA LYS A 2 20.08 5.08 13.33
C LYS A 2 18.93 4.51 14.15
N VAL A 3 19.23 3.75 15.19
CA VAL A 3 18.23 3.27 16.15
C VAL A 3 18.27 4.16 17.40
N ILE A 4 17.13 4.70 17.79
CA ILE A 4 16.96 5.56 18.97
C ILE A 4 15.93 4.95 19.92
N THR A 5 15.98 5.29 21.20
CA THR A 5 15.00 4.84 22.19
C THR A 5 13.80 5.78 22.27
N THR A 6 12.71 5.27 22.87
CA THR A 6 11.54 6.11 23.17
C THR A 6 11.86 7.29 24.10
N ARG A 7 12.86 7.17 24.98
CA ARG A 7 13.28 8.27 25.86
C ARG A 7 14.03 9.36 25.10
N GLU A 8 14.83 8.98 24.12
CA GLU A 8 15.59 9.90 23.29
C GLU A 8 14.65 10.73 22.41
N ILE A 9 13.71 10.10 21.71
CA ILE A 9 12.77 10.83 20.85
C ILE A 9 11.89 11.80 21.64
N VAL A 10 11.42 11.43 22.83
CA VAL A 10 10.58 12.32 23.66
C VAL A 10 11.34 13.55 24.15
N ARG A 11 12.65 13.44 24.36
CA ARG A 11 13.49 14.56 24.82
C ARG A 11 13.90 15.49 23.69
N GLU A 12 14.20 14.94 22.51
CA GLU A 12 14.78 15.69 21.39
C GLU A 12 13.99 15.48 20.09
N THR A 13 12.65 15.55 20.15
CA THR A 13 11.76 15.20 19.02
C THR A 13 12.14 15.90 17.72
N LYS A 14 12.38 17.21 17.77
CA LYS A 14 12.71 18.04 16.60
C LYS A 14 13.99 17.57 15.90
N LYS A 15 15.03 17.27 16.67
CA LYS A 15 16.31 16.77 16.14
C LYS A 15 16.15 15.46 15.40
N TYR A 16 15.28 14.57 15.89
CA TYR A 16 15.05 13.29 15.23
C TYR A 16 14.16 13.38 14.00
N PHE A 17 13.30 14.40 13.89
CA PHE A 17 12.61 14.71 12.63
C PHE A 17 13.58 15.24 11.58
N GLU A 18 14.42 16.21 11.94
CA GLU A 18 15.49 16.71 11.04
C GLU A 18 16.47 15.60 10.62
N LEU A 19 16.74 14.64 11.53
CA LEU A 19 17.57 13.48 11.22
C LEU A 19 16.85 12.48 10.31
N ALA A 20 15.54 12.27 10.51
CA ALA A 20 14.73 11.38 9.69
C ALA A 20 14.52 11.88 8.25
N GLU A 21 14.65 13.18 8.00
CA GLU A 21 14.71 13.75 6.65
C GLU A 21 16.01 13.38 5.90
N LYS A 22 17.12 13.20 6.63
CA LYS A 22 18.44 12.95 6.05
C LYS A 22 18.83 11.48 6.02
N GLU A 23 18.42 10.71 7.03
CA GLU A 23 18.81 9.33 7.22
C GLU A 23 17.66 8.46 7.77
N ARG A 24 17.76 7.14 7.57
CA ARG A 24 16.79 6.19 8.13
C ARG A 24 16.91 6.12 9.65
N VAL A 25 15.89 6.61 10.37
CA VAL A 25 15.79 6.58 11.83
C VAL A 25 14.69 5.60 12.27
N ALA A 26 15.01 4.74 13.23
CA ALA A 26 14.07 3.80 13.83
C ALA A 26 14.02 3.96 15.35
N VAL A 27 12.82 4.07 15.92
CA VAL A 27 12.60 4.14 17.36
C VAL A 27 12.38 2.73 17.90
N LYS A 28 13.28 2.27 18.76
CA LYS A 28 13.13 1.03 19.52
C LYS A 28 12.13 1.23 20.65
N ARG A 29 11.00 0.53 20.56
CA ARG A 29 9.95 0.47 21.58
C ARG A 29 9.83 -0.97 22.08
N GLY A 30 10.52 -1.27 23.18
CA GLY A 30 10.60 -2.63 23.73
C GLY A 30 11.27 -3.59 22.74
N LYS A 31 10.52 -4.60 22.27
CA LYS A 31 10.96 -5.56 21.23
C LYS A 31 10.62 -5.12 19.79
N LYS A 32 9.91 -4.00 19.62
CA LYS A 32 9.45 -3.50 18.32
C LYS A 32 10.27 -2.28 17.88
N TYR A 33 10.26 -1.99 16.58
CA TYR A 33 10.87 -0.82 15.97
C TYR A 33 9.82 -0.02 15.21
N VAL A 34 9.87 1.31 15.32
CA VAL A 34 9.01 2.24 14.59
C VAL A 34 9.88 3.10 13.68
N ASN A 35 9.70 3.03 12.38
CA ASN A 35 10.46 3.87 11.45
C ASN A 35 9.87 5.27 11.43
N LEU A 36 10.70 6.29 11.70
CA LEU A 36 10.30 7.68 11.53
C LEU A 36 10.50 8.05 10.08
N ILE A 37 9.45 8.58 9.47
CA ILE A 37 9.51 9.03 8.10
C ILE A 37 8.83 10.38 7.99
N VAL A 38 9.58 11.34 7.47
CA VAL A 38 9.12 12.71 7.28
C VAL A 38 8.82 12.85 5.79
N THR A 39 7.58 13.18 5.48
CA THR A 39 7.11 13.39 4.11
C THR A 39 6.17 14.59 4.08
N ASN A 40 6.19 15.31 2.97
CA ASN A 40 5.25 16.41 2.70
C ASN A 40 3.86 15.91 2.30
N ASP A 41 3.77 14.64 1.90
CA ASP A 41 2.53 14.00 1.52
C ASP A 41 2.29 12.79 2.45
N PRO A 42 1.28 12.87 3.34
CA PRO A 42 0.97 11.79 4.28
C PRO A 42 0.57 10.48 3.58
N ASP A 43 0.18 10.55 2.32
CA ASP A 43 -0.23 9.42 1.48
C ASP A 43 0.93 8.85 0.65
N THR A 44 2.17 9.35 0.82
CA THR A 44 3.35 8.70 0.20
C THR A 44 3.57 7.34 0.84
N LYS A 45 3.10 6.30 0.15
CA LYS A 45 3.03 4.93 0.68
C LYS A 45 4.38 4.26 0.79
N PHE A 46 4.67 3.77 1.99
CA PHE A 46 5.85 2.96 2.26
C PHE A 46 5.62 1.53 1.81
N VAL A 47 6.42 1.11 0.83
CA VAL A 47 6.46 -0.27 0.38
C VAL A 47 7.20 -1.10 1.44
N SER A 48 6.51 -2.10 2.02
CA SER A 48 7.13 -3.02 2.99
C SER A 48 7.98 -4.08 2.28
N GLU A 49 8.94 -4.71 3.00
CA GLU A 49 9.70 -5.84 2.43
C GLU A 49 8.80 -7.01 2.02
N ALA A 50 7.68 -7.22 2.74
CA ALA A 50 6.65 -8.18 2.36
C ALA A 50 5.99 -7.80 1.04
N TRP A 51 5.66 -6.51 0.85
CA TRP A 51 5.11 -6.00 -0.41
C TRP A 51 6.10 -6.21 -1.57
N ILE A 52 7.39 -5.92 -1.37
CA ILE A 52 8.43 -6.15 -2.40
C ILE A 52 8.53 -7.64 -2.74
N LYS A 53 8.49 -8.52 -1.72
CA LYS A 53 8.57 -9.96 -1.93
C LYS A 53 7.35 -10.50 -2.69
N GLU A 54 6.16 -10.03 -2.35
CA GLU A 54 4.92 -10.38 -3.06
C GLU A 54 4.93 -9.84 -4.49
N PHE A 55 5.36 -8.59 -4.70
CA PHE A 55 5.57 -8.03 -6.04
C PHE A 55 6.58 -8.85 -6.87
N MET A 56 7.69 -9.27 -6.26
CA MET A 56 8.70 -10.11 -6.91
C MET A 56 8.22 -11.55 -7.15
N SER A 57 7.21 -12.03 -6.43
CA SER A 57 6.61 -13.34 -6.67
C SER A 57 5.74 -13.37 -7.94
N ILE A 58 5.27 -12.21 -8.39
CA ILE A 58 4.58 -12.07 -9.69
C ILE A 58 5.62 -12.34 -10.80
N PRO A 59 5.33 -13.20 -11.78
CA PRO A 59 6.26 -13.43 -12.89
C PRO A 59 6.51 -12.13 -13.66
N PRO A 60 7.76 -11.83 -14.10
CA PRO A 60 8.11 -10.56 -14.73
C PRO A 60 7.23 -10.17 -15.92
N GLU A 61 6.79 -11.15 -16.70
CA GLU A 61 5.93 -10.97 -17.88
C GLU A 61 4.55 -10.38 -17.55
N TYR A 62 4.10 -10.53 -16.30
CA TYR A 62 2.81 -10.04 -15.82
C TYR A 62 2.92 -8.85 -14.86
N ARG A 63 4.13 -8.34 -14.60
CA ARG A 63 4.29 -7.19 -13.70
C ARG A 63 3.87 -5.90 -14.39
N THR A 64 2.91 -5.22 -13.80
CA THR A 64 2.50 -3.86 -14.15
C THR A 64 2.79 -2.92 -12.99
N ASN A 65 2.95 -1.63 -13.27
CA ASN A 65 3.05 -0.61 -12.23
C ASN A 65 1.71 -0.48 -11.47
N PRO A 66 1.61 -0.94 -10.20
CA PRO A 66 0.34 -0.92 -9.47
C PRO A 66 -0.16 0.50 -9.17
N PHE A 67 0.73 1.49 -9.18
CA PHE A 67 0.41 2.88 -8.88
C PHE A 67 -0.24 3.62 -10.06
N GLU A 68 -0.11 3.11 -11.29
CA GLU A 68 -0.81 3.67 -12.46
C GLU A 68 -2.30 3.34 -12.44
N VAL A 69 -2.66 2.17 -11.91
CA VAL A 69 -4.04 1.70 -11.87
C VAL A 69 -4.72 2.09 -10.56
N SER A 70 -3.97 2.11 -9.45
CA SER A 70 -4.52 2.40 -8.14
C SER A 70 -3.64 3.40 -7.38
N PRO A 71 -4.19 4.54 -6.92
CA PRO A 71 -3.53 5.42 -5.95
C PRO A 71 -3.12 4.65 -4.68
N SER A 72 -3.84 3.55 -4.45
CA SER A 72 -3.55 2.34 -3.65
C SER A 72 -2.07 1.93 -3.54
N GLY A 73 -1.44 1.74 -4.70
CA GLY A 73 -0.26 0.89 -4.81
C GLY A 73 -0.53 -0.57 -4.45
N ASP A 74 -1.78 -1.03 -4.62
CA ASP A 74 -2.16 -2.37 -4.20
C ASP A 74 -1.58 -3.42 -5.16
N LEU A 75 -1.03 -4.50 -4.60
CA LEU A 75 -0.38 -5.60 -5.31
C LEU A 75 -1.35 -6.35 -6.22
N PHE A 76 -2.66 -6.31 -5.92
CA PHE A 76 -3.67 -6.86 -6.81
C PHE A 76 -3.56 -6.26 -8.22
N PHE A 77 -3.28 -4.96 -8.33
CA PHE A 77 -3.11 -4.26 -9.60
C PHE A 77 -1.68 -4.30 -10.14
N ALA A 78 -0.73 -4.91 -9.41
CA ALA A 78 0.61 -5.14 -9.89
C ALA A 78 0.69 -6.34 -10.86
N ASP A 79 -0.35 -7.19 -10.90
CA ASP A 79 -0.43 -8.34 -11.80
C ASP A 79 -1.40 -8.05 -12.96
N ARG A 80 -0.88 -8.06 -14.18
CA ARG A 80 -1.64 -7.84 -15.41
C ARG A 80 -2.80 -8.83 -15.58
N ARG A 81 -2.71 -10.06 -15.06
CA ARG A 81 -3.79 -11.06 -15.15
C ARG A 81 -5.04 -10.60 -14.41
N ASN A 82 -4.88 -9.88 -13.31
CA ASN A 82 -5.98 -9.34 -12.53
C ASN A 82 -6.65 -8.17 -13.25
N ILE A 83 -5.86 -7.33 -13.91
CA ILE A 83 -6.36 -6.22 -14.73
C ILE A 83 -7.14 -6.76 -15.93
N GLU A 84 -6.59 -7.73 -16.65
CA GLU A 84 -7.26 -8.36 -17.78
C GLU A 84 -8.55 -9.09 -17.39
N HIS A 85 -8.63 -9.61 -16.16
CA HIS A 85 -9.87 -10.18 -15.63
C HIS A 85 -10.94 -9.11 -15.43
N ILE A 86 -10.57 -7.92 -14.92
CA ILE A 86 -11.49 -6.77 -14.81
C ILE A 86 -11.93 -6.30 -16.20
N ASP A 87 -11.00 -6.14 -17.15
CA ASP A 87 -11.32 -5.68 -18.50
C ASP A 87 -12.23 -6.67 -19.24
N LYS A 88 -12.02 -7.97 -19.04
CA LYS A 88 -12.92 -9.01 -19.56
C LYS A 88 -14.28 -9.01 -18.87
N ALA A 89 -14.36 -8.68 -17.58
CA ALA A 89 -15.64 -8.49 -16.90
C ALA A 89 -16.36 -7.21 -17.37
N LEU A 90 -15.62 -6.17 -17.75
CA LEU A 90 -16.16 -4.95 -18.34
C LEU A 90 -16.69 -5.18 -19.76
N ALA A 91 -15.93 -5.94 -20.57
CA ALA A 91 -16.26 -6.27 -21.96
C ALA A 91 -17.30 -7.41 -22.07
N GLY A 92 -17.27 -8.35 -21.14
CA GLY A 92 -18.16 -9.50 -21.04
C GLY A 92 -19.38 -9.17 -20.20
N GLN A 93 -20.39 -8.58 -20.84
CA GLN A 93 -21.77 -8.48 -20.34
C GLN A 93 -21.90 -7.96 -18.90
N THR A 94 -22.04 -6.64 -18.78
CA THR A 94 -22.86 -6.11 -17.68
C THR A 94 -24.28 -6.65 -17.86
N LYS A 95 -24.60 -7.76 -17.21
CA LYS A 95 -25.98 -8.21 -17.07
C LYS A 95 -26.67 -7.17 -16.19
N ARG A 96 -27.41 -6.23 -16.78
CA ARG A 96 -28.32 -5.38 -16.02
C ARG A 96 -29.28 -6.33 -15.31
N LEU A 97 -29.26 -6.34 -13.98
CA LEU A 97 -30.24 -7.10 -13.21
C LEU A 97 -31.63 -6.74 -13.73
N SER A 98 -32.49 -7.75 -13.91
CA SER A 98 -33.91 -7.50 -14.13
C SER A 98 -34.47 -6.75 -12.93
N LYS A 99 -35.61 -6.07 -13.09
CA LYS A 99 -36.26 -5.38 -11.96
C LYS A 99 -36.55 -6.34 -10.80
N GLU A 100 -36.84 -7.60 -11.13
CA GLU A 100 -37.15 -8.68 -10.18
C GLU A 100 -35.90 -9.13 -9.42
N GLU A 101 -34.78 -9.41 -10.11
CA GLU A 101 -33.51 -9.78 -9.47
C GLU A 101 -32.98 -8.65 -8.56
N ARG A 102 -33.25 -7.39 -8.92
CA ARG A 102 -32.84 -6.22 -8.14
C ARG A 102 -33.67 -6.04 -6.87
N GLU A 103 -34.97 -6.35 -6.90
CA GLU A 103 -35.81 -6.31 -5.70
C GLU A 103 -35.41 -7.43 -4.74
N GLU A 104 -35.20 -8.68 -5.20
CA GLU A 104 -34.77 -9.80 -4.35
C GLU A 104 -33.41 -9.59 -3.66
N LEU A 105 -32.43 -8.99 -4.34
CA LEU A 105 -31.07 -8.84 -3.81
C LEU A 105 -30.87 -7.60 -2.95
N PHE A 106 -31.75 -6.59 -3.06
CA PHE A 106 -31.58 -5.28 -2.41
C PHE A 106 -32.79 -4.80 -1.61
N THR A 107 -33.80 -5.64 -1.36
CA THR A 107 -34.72 -5.40 -0.23
C THR A 107 -34.20 -6.07 1.05
N PRO A 108 -34.37 -5.43 2.22
CA PRO A 108 -33.92 -5.94 3.52
C PRO A 108 -34.77 -7.10 4.06
#